data_AF-X1JQD5-F1
#
_entry.id   AF-X1JQD5-F1
#
_cell.length_a   1.000
_cell.length_b   1.000
_cell.length_c   1.000
_cell.angle_alpha   90.00
_cell.angle_beta   90.00
_cell.angle_gamma   90.00
#
_symmetry.space_group_name_H-M   'P 1'
#
loop_
_entity.id
_entity.type
_entity.pdbx_description
1 polymer ?
#
loop_
_entity_poly.entity_id
_entity_poly.type
_entity_poly.pdbx_seq_one_letter_code
_entity_poly.pdbx_strand_id
1 'polypeptide(L)' 'MIKKIPISIVGVGNLCSSLVQGLYSEGTGLLHKNLAGYRFSDIEIVSAIDIDSRKV' A
#
# COMPACT_ATOMS: atom_id res chain seq x y z
N MET A 1 -9.55 -18.19 -4.16
CA MET A 1 -8.47 -17.23 -3.83
C MET A 1 -8.93 -15.85 -4.26
N ILE A 2 -9.06 -14.90 -3.32
CA ILE A 2 -9.20 -13.49 -3.72
C ILE A 2 -7.85 -13.08 -4.32
N LYS A 3 -7.89 -12.52 -5.52
CA LYS A 3 -6.69 -12.09 -6.26
C LYS A 3 -6.14 -10.85 -5.56
N LYS A 4 -4.82 -10.80 -5.33
CA LYS A 4 -4.15 -9.59 -4.84
C LYS A 4 -4.47 -8.41 -5.75
N ILE A 5 -4.50 -7.21 -5.18
CA ILE A 5 -4.74 -5.94 -5.86
C ILE A 5 -3.38 -5.30 -6.11
N PRO A 6 -2.82 -5.43 -7.32
CA PRO A 6 -1.53 -4.83 -7.65
C PRO A 6 -1.67 -3.30 -7.70
N ILE A 7 -0.78 -2.59 -7.00
CA ILE A 7 -0.70 -1.13 -7.04
C ILE A 7 0.71 -0.67 -7.41
N SER A 8 0.76 0.45 -8.14
CA SER A 8 1.99 1.19 -8.41
C SER A 8 2.01 2.46 -7.57
N ILE A 9 3.17 2.78 -6.98
CA ILE A 9 3.36 4.01 -6.22
C ILE A 9 4.12 5.03 -7.08
N VAL A 10 3.58 6.24 -7.20
CA VAL A 10 4.26 7.37 -7.84
C VAL A 10 4.55 8.42 -6.77
N GLY A 11 5.84 8.59 -6.46
CA GLY A 11 6.32 9.38 -5.32
C GLY A 11 6.47 8.54 -4.06
N VAL A 12 7.71 8.28 -3.66
CA VAL A 12 8.08 7.52 -2.47
C VAL A 12 8.39 8.51 -1.35
N GLY A 13 7.34 9.12 -0.80
CA GLY A 13 7.42 10.07 0.31
C GLY A 13 6.96 9.48 1.65
N ASN A 14 6.77 10.36 2.63
CA ASN A 14 6.27 9.96 3.96
C ASN A 14 4.89 9.28 3.88
N LEU A 15 4.01 9.72 2.99
CA LEU A 15 2.69 9.09 2.80
C LEU A 15 2.82 7.64 2.30
N CYS A 16 3.73 7.39 1.34
CA CYS A 16 4.06 6.03 0.90
C CYS A 16 4.61 5.21 2.08
N SER A 17 5.50 5.78 2.89
CA SER A 17 6.05 5.11 4.07
C SER A 17 4.94 4.71 5.07
N SER A 18 4.00 5.61 5.36
CA SER A 18 2.86 5.32 6.24
C SER A 18 1.95 4.23 5.66
N LEU A 19 1.71 4.22 4.34
CA LEU A 19 0.95 3.17 3.68
C LEU A 19 1.65 1.81 3.81
N VAL A 20 2.95 1.75 3.50
CA VAL A 20 3.75 0.52 3.59
C VAL A 20 3.76 -0.03 5.01
N GLN A 21 4.02 0.82 6.01
CA GLN A 21 3.96 0.42 7.43
C GLN A 21 2.56 -0.03 7.85
N GLY A 22 1.52 0.63 7.31
CA GLY A 22 0.13 0.22 7.47
C GLY A 22 -0.09 -1.24 7.04
N LEU A 23 0.52 -1.67 5.91
CA LEU A 23 0.33 -3.01 5.37
C LEU A 23 0.88 -4.09 6.31
N TYR A 24 2.01 -3.81 6.99
CA TYR A 24 2.57 -4.71 8.01
C TYR A 24 1.78 -4.70 9.32
N SER A 25 1.07 -3.61 9.63
CA SER A 25 0.23 -3.47 10.83
C SER A 25 -1.25 -3.81 10.59
N GLU A 26 -1.53 -4.55 9.51
CA GLU A 26 -2.86 -5.02 9.10
C GLU A 26 -3.95 -3.93 9.05
N GLY A 27 -3.58 -2.70 8.68
CA GLY A 27 -4.55 -1.61 8.53
C GLY A 27 -5.17 -1.16 9.86
N THR A 28 -4.36 -1.07 10.91
CA THR A 28 -4.78 -0.42 12.16
C THR A 28 -5.22 1.02 11.87
N GLY A 29 -6.42 1.41 12.30
CA GLY A 29 -6.99 2.75 12.05
C GLY A 29 -7.89 2.88 10.81
N LEU A 30 -8.16 1.78 10.09
CA LEU A 30 -9.15 1.77 9.00
C LEU A 30 -10.58 1.90 9.54
N LEU A 31 -11.39 2.73 8.87
CA LEU A 31 -12.84 2.83 9.12
C LEU A 31 -13.57 1.50 8.86
N HIS A 32 -13.13 0.77 7.82
CA HIS A 32 -13.67 -0.54 7.46
C HIS A 32 -12.53 -1.53 7.24
N LYS A 33 -12.55 -2.65 7.97
CA LYS A 33 -11.58 -3.75 7.78
C LYS A 33 -11.82 -4.57 6.51
N ASN A 34 -13.04 -4.49 5.98
CA ASN A 34 -13.45 -5.08 4.73
C ASN A 34 -14.36 -4.06 4.03
N LEU A 35 -13.96 -3.64 2.82
CA LEU A 35 -14.69 -2.71 1.98
C LEU A 35 -15.10 -3.45 0.71
N ALA A 36 -16.39 -3.74 0.54
CA ALA A 36 -16.92 -4.43 -0.63
C ALA A 36 -16.23 -5.78 -0.97
N GLY A 37 -15.76 -6.50 0.06
CA GLY A 37 -15.02 -7.77 -0.09
C GLY A 37 -13.51 -7.60 -0.11
N TYR A 38 -12.99 -6.37 -0.24
CA TYR A 38 -11.56 -6.09 -0.24
C TYR A 38 -11.04 -5.81 1.17
N ARG A 39 -9.99 -6.51 1.53
CA ARG A 39 -9.25 -6.31 2.78
C ARG A 39 -7.98 -5.53 2.50
N PHE A 40 -7.49 -4.84 3.50
CA PHE A 40 -6.23 -4.10 3.39
C PHE A 40 -5.04 -5.00 3.06
N SER A 41 -5.08 -6.25 3.55
CA SER A 41 -4.12 -7.33 3.22
C SER A 41 -4.13 -7.75 1.75
N ASP A 42 -5.13 -7.34 0.97
CA ASP A 42 -5.24 -7.71 -0.43
C ASP A 42 -4.38 -6.82 -1.33
N ILE A 43 -3.91 -5.67 -0.82
CA ILE A 43 -3.00 -4.77 -1.52
C ILE A 43 -1.64 -5.44 -1.71
N GLU A 44 -1.10 -5.35 -2.93
CA GLU A 44 0.24 -5.79 -3.29
C GLU A 44 0.95 -4.67 -4.03
N ILE A 45 2.05 -4.17 -3.48
CA ILE A 45 2.85 -3.13 -4.14
C ILE A 45 3.73 -3.83 -5.17
N VAL A 46 3.50 -3.55 -6.45
CA VAL A 46 4.23 -4.20 -7.57
C VAL A 46 5.27 -3.32 -8.21
N SER A 47 5.22 -2.00 -7.99
CA SER A 47 6.22 -1.05 -8.49
C SER A 47 6.17 0.27 -7.72
N ALA A 48 7.29 1.00 -7.76
CA ALA A 48 7.41 2.35 -7.24
C ALA A 48 8.28 3.20 -8.18
N ILE A 49 7.94 4.49 -8.32
CA ILE A 49 8.65 5.46 -9.17
C ILE A 49 8.89 6.72 -8.33
N ASP A 50 10.12 7.25 -8.36
CA ASP A 50 10.49 8.53 -7.76
C ASP A 50 11.51 9.25 -8.68
N ILE A 51 11.80 10.53 -8.41
CA ILE A 51 12.81 11.32 -9.12
C ILE A 51 14.01 11.67 -8.22
N ASP A 52 13.86 11.52 -6.91
CA ASP A 52 14.92 11.78 -5.94
C ASP A 52 16.00 10.70 -6.07
N SER A 53 17.22 11.13 -6.40
CA SER A 53 18.38 10.25 -6.62
C SER A 53 18.73 9.36 -5.43
N ARG A 54 18.24 9.65 -4.23
CA ARG A 54 18.44 8.81 -3.03
C ARG A 54 17.46 7.64 -2.95
N LYS A 55 16.45 7.60 -3.83
CA LYS A 55 15.36 6.62 -3.81
C LYS A 55 15.28 5.78 -5.08
N VAL A 56 16.04 6.12 -6.12
CA VAL A 56 16.12 5.44 -7.41
C VAL A 56 17.48 4.79 -7.64
#